data_AF-A0A072NGU3-F1
#
_entry.id   AF-A0A072NGU3-F1
#
_cell.length_a   1.000
_cell.length_b   1.000
_cell.length_c   1.000
_cell.angle_alpha   90.00
_cell.angle_beta   90.00
_cell.angle_gamma   90.00
#
_symmetry.space_group_name_H-M   'P 1'
#
loop_
_entity.id
_entity.type
_entity.pdbx_description
1 polymer ?
#
loop_
_entity_poly.entity_id
_entity_poly.type
_entity_poly.pdbx_seq_one_letter_code
_entity_poly.pdbx_strand_id
1 'polypeptide(L)'
;MKKILVFAVLLLNFFIISNSVSAAPTIQVIINGTDQSYDQPPIIENNRTLVPLRGVFESLGATVQWNPEKREIIATKKAQTIWLKIGSKTTKVNGAVNEIDVPAAIINGRTMVPLRFVGEALGANVKWIADKRIVQITTDQSQQEVLPQFKQLQSDDPVVTMKTTKGGTVRKMRIYNAKPISPTIPPVLTTLRKFQGS
;
A
#
# COMPACT_ATOMS: atom_id res chain seq x y z
N MET A 1 -31.07 -57.80 21.76
CA MET A 1 -31.75 -56.49 21.66
C MET A 1 -31.10 -55.40 22.53
N LYS A 2 -30.83 -55.64 23.83
CA LYS A 2 -30.22 -54.64 24.74
C LYS A 2 -28.79 -54.16 24.34
N LYS A 3 -27.97 -55.00 23.69
CA LYS A 3 -26.61 -54.65 23.25
C LYS A 3 -26.58 -53.68 22.04
N ILE A 4 -27.61 -53.72 21.19
CA ILE A 4 -27.78 -52.79 20.06
C ILE A 4 -28.20 -51.41 20.55
N LEU A 5 -28.97 -51.34 21.65
CA LEU A 5 -29.36 -50.07 22.28
C LEU A 5 -28.17 -49.34 22.89
N VAL A 6 -27.25 -50.07 23.55
CA VAL A 6 -26.03 -49.48 24.13
C VAL A 6 -25.08 -48.96 23.05
N PHE A 7 -24.96 -49.66 21.92
CA PHE A 7 -24.16 -49.21 20.78
C PHE A 7 -24.75 -47.96 20.09
N ALA A 8 -26.08 -47.86 20.01
CA ALA A 8 -26.75 -46.70 19.43
C ALA A 8 -26.58 -45.43 20.29
N VAL A 9 -26.60 -45.57 21.63
CA VAL A 9 -26.37 -44.45 22.55
C VAL A 9 -24.89 -44.00 22.55
N LEU A 10 -23.95 -44.92 22.33
CA LEU A 10 -22.52 -44.58 22.21
C LEU A 10 -22.20 -43.84 20.90
N LEU A 11 -22.88 -44.18 19.79
CA LEU A 11 -22.75 -43.48 18.50
C LEU A 11 -23.39 -42.09 18.50
N LEU A 12 -24.45 -41.88 19.31
CA LEU A 12 -25.11 -40.58 19.43
C LEU A 12 -24.26 -39.53 20.18
N ASN A 13 -23.32 -39.95 21.02
CA ASN A 13 -22.41 -39.06 21.76
C ASN A 13 -21.19 -38.59 20.94
N PHE A 14 -20.95 -39.17 19.76
CA PHE A 14 -19.81 -38.81 18.91
C PHE A 14 -20.12 -37.72 17.88
N PHE A 15 -21.38 -37.23 17.81
CA PHE A 15 -21.85 -36.39 16.70
C PHE A 15 -21.95 -34.89 16.99
N ILE A 16 -21.67 -34.39 18.20
CA ILE A 16 -21.93 -32.96 18.50
C ILE A 16 -20.81 -32.32 19.33
N ILE A 17 -19.65 -32.12 18.72
CA ILE A 17 -18.80 -30.97 19.08
C ILE A 17 -18.23 -30.35 17.81
N SER A 18 -19.10 -29.74 17.01
CA SER A 18 -18.68 -28.76 16.01
C SER A 18 -18.23 -27.52 16.76
N ASN A 19 -16.97 -27.49 17.20
CA ASN A 19 -16.36 -26.26 17.66
C ASN A 19 -16.28 -25.31 16.46
N SER A 20 -17.10 -24.26 16.46
CA SER A 20 -16.91 -23.12 15.57
C SER A 20 -15.58 -22.46 15.94
N VAL A 21 -14.49 -22.83 15.27
CA VAL A 21 -13.24 -22.08 15.32
C VAL A 21 -13.54 -20.70 14.72
N SER A 22 -13.75 -19.72 15.60
CA SER A 22 -13.73 -18.32 15.21
C SER A 22 -12.28 -17.96 14.91
N ALA A 23 -11.95 -17.79 13.64
CA ALA A 23 -10.64 -17.30 13.24
C ALA A 23 -10.38 -15.96 13.93
N ALA A 24 -9.21 -15.82 14.56
CA ALA A 24 -8.80 -14.55 15.14
C ALA A 24 -8.76 -13.48 14.04
N PRO A 25 -9.21 -12.24 14.29
CA PRO A 25 -9.23 -11.21 13.28
C PRO A 25 -7.81 -10.88 12.80
N THR A 26 -7.58 -11.07 11.51
CA THR A 26 -6.31 -10.81 10.83
C THR A 26 -6.02 -9.31 10.81
N ILE A 27 -4.74 -8.96 10.89
CA ILE A 27 -4.29 -7.57 10.79
C ILE A 27 -4.18 -7.17 9.32
N GLN A 28 -4.86 -6.09 8.92
CA GLN A 28 -4.83 -5.57 7.56
C GLN A 28 -3.66 -4.58 7.39
N VAL A 29 -3.02 -4.59 6.22
CA VAL A 29 -1.94 -3.64 5.87
C VAL A 29 -2.37 -2.84 4.65
N ILE A 30 -2.28 -1.51 4.75
CA ILE A 30 -2.59 -0.57 3.67
C ILE A 30 -1.34 0.25 3.40
N ILE A 31 -0.83 0.21 2.17
CA ILE A 31 0.36 0.96 1.74
C ILE A 31 -0.07 1.93 0.65
N ASN A 32 0.10 3.23 0.90
CA ASN A 32 -0.27 4.30 -0.04
C ASN A 32 -1.72 4.17 -0.57
N GLY A 33 -2.65 3.77 0.30
CA GLY A 33 -4.06 3.58 -0.04
C GLY A 33 -4.42 2.22 -0.64
N THR A 34 -3.42 1.38 -0.92
CA THR A 34 -3.63 0.05 -1.52
C THR A 34 -3.56 -1.05 -0.45
N ASP A 35 -4.62 -1.87 -0.38
CA ASP A 35 -4.66 -3.05 0.47
C ASP A 35 -3.60 -4.08 0.08
N GLN A 36 -2.91 -4.61 1.07
CA GLN A 36 -1.89 -5.63 0.90
C GLN A 36 -2.36 -6.94 1.50
N SER A 37 -2.13 -8.03 0.77
CA SER A 37 -2.38 -9.40 1.24
C SER A 37 -1.07 -10.17 1.25
N TYR A 38 -0.84 -10.91 2.32
CA TYR A 38 0.37 -11.68 2.54
C TYR A 38 0.01 -13.09 2.96
N ASP A 39 0.83 -14.06 2.54
CA ASP A 39 0.69 -15.47 2.92
C ASP A 39 0.95 -15.68 4.42
N GLN A 40 1.91 -14.94 4.99
CA GLN A 40 2.03 -14.73 6.42
C GLN A 40 1.46 -13.36 6.77
N PRO A 41 0.29 -13.28 7.43
CA PRO A 41 -0.25 -12.00 7.86
C PRO A 41 0.62 -11.38 8.98
N PRO A 42 0.51 -10.06 9.21
CA PRO A 42 1.10 -9.44 10.37
C PRO A 42 0.59 -10.06 11.66
N ILE A 43 1.46 -10.10 12.67
CA ILE A 43 1.15 -10.64 13.99
C ILE A 43 1.48 -9.62 15.06
N ILE A 44 0.95 -9.82 16.27
CA ILE A 44 1.39 -9.09 17.46
C ILE A 44 2.18 -10.06 18.33
N GLU A 45 3.44 -9.73 18.58
CA GLU A 45 4.33 -10.48 19.46
C GLU A 45 4.99 -9.50 20.43
N ASN A 46 5.05 -9.84 21.72
CA ASN A 46 5.65 -8.97 22.76
C ASN A 46 5.11 -7.53 22.75
N ASN A 47 3.80 -7.38 22.51
CA ASN A 47 3.13 -6.09 22.40
C ASN A 47 3.71 -5.19 21.27
N ARG A 48 4.19 -5.81 20.19
CA ARG A 48 4.65 -5.16 18.95
C ARG A 48 4.02 -5.83 17.74
N THR A 49 3.56 -5.00 16.80
CA THR A 49 3.09 -5.49 15.51
C THR A 49 4.31 -5.81 14.63
N LEU A 50 4.41 -7.06 14.21
CA LEU A 50 5.41 -7.54 13.26
C LEU A 50 4.77 -7.70 11.89
N VAL A 51 5.44 -7.20 10.85
CA VAL A 51 4.96 -7.24 9.47
C VAL A 51 5.93 -8.02 8.57
N PRO A 52 5.46 -8.63 7.47
CA PRO A 52 6.32 -9.30 6.50
C PRO A 52 7.28 -8.30 5.86
N LEU A 53 8.59 -8.45 6.14
CA LEU A 53 9.60 -7.48 5.69
C LEU A 53 9.58 -7.32 4.17
N ARG A 54 9.66 -8.44 3.44
CA ARG A 54 9.80 -8.41 1.98
C ARG A 54 8.62 -7.71 1.31
N GLY A 55 7.40 -8.17 1.61
CA GLY A 55 6.19 -7.62 1.01
C GLY A 55 6.03 -6.12 1.29
N VAL A 56 6.27 -5.68 2.53
CA VAL A 56 6.15 -4.26 2.87
C VAL A 56 7.25 -3.42 2.20
N PHE A 57 8.49 -3.89 2.20
CA PHE A 57 9.62 -3.16 1.61
C PHE A 57 9.50 -3.06 0.09
N GLU A 58 9.13 -4.15 -0.59
CA GLU A 58 8.93 -4.18 -2.04
C GLU A 58 7.76 -3.28 -2.47
N SER A 59 6.63 -3.30 -1.75
CA SER A 59 5.51 -2.37 -2.00
C SER A 59 5.89 -0.90 -1.77
N LEU A 60 6.93 -0.62 -0.99
CA LEU A 60 7.48 0.71 -0.78
C LEU A 60 8.62 1.06 -1.75
N GLY A 61 8.86 0.21 -2.75
CA GLY A 61 9.85 0.42 -3.82
C GLY A 61 11.29 0.06 -3.44
N ALA A 62 11.50 -0.78 -2.43
CA ALA A 62 12.81 -1.31 -2.06
C ALA A 62 13.05 -2.69 -2.67
N THR A 63 14.29 -2.99 -3.02
CA THR A 63 14.73 -4.34 -3.41
C THR A 63 15.24 -5.07 -2.17
N VAL A 64 14.82 -6.31 -1.95
CA VAL A 64 15.21 -7.11 -0.78
C VAL A 64 16.02 -8.33 -1.21
N GLN A 65 17.23 -8.45 -0.67
CA GLN A 65 18.11 -9.61 -0.84
C GLN A 65 18.24 -10.38 0.47
N TRP A 66 18.24 -11.70 0.37
CA TRP A 66 18.43 -12.61 1.49
C TRP A 66 19.73 -13.38 1.33
N ASN A 67 20.58 -13.35 2.36
CA ASN A 67 21.75 -14.20 2.48
C ASN A 67 21.46 -15.30 3.53
N PRO A 68 21.20 -16.55 3.09
CA PRO A 68 20.86 -17.63 4.01
C PRO A 68 22.03 -18.06 4.90
N GLU A 69 23.26 -18.03 4.38
CA GLU A 69 24.46 -18.47 5.12
C GLU A 69 24.72 -17.58 6.34
N LYS A 70 24.57 -16.26 6.16
CA LYS A 70 24.80 -15.27 7.22
C LYS A 70 23.53 -14.94 8.01
N ARG A 71 22.37 -15.44 7.56
CA ARG A 71 21.04 -15.09 8.05
C ARG A 71 20.81 -13.57 8.04
N GLU A 72 21.16 -12.94 6.93
CA GLU A 72 21.20 -11.49 6.75
C GLU A 72 20.31 -11.04 5.59
N ILE A 73 19.69 -9.88 5.77
CA ILE A 73 18.86 -9.22 4.79
C ILE A 73 19.51 -7.91 4.43
N ILE A 74 19.61 -7.66 3.14
CA ILE A 74 20.05 -6.38 2.58
C ILE A 74 18.86 -5.83 1.80
N ALA A 75 18.34 -4.69 2.23
CA ALA A 75 17.31 -3.98 1.50
C ALA A 75 17.83 -2.64 0.99
N THR A 76 17.52 -2.32 -0.27
CA THR A 76 18.02 -1.11 -0.93
C THR A 76 16.87 -0.34 -1.56
N LYS A 77 16.79 0.97 -1.28
CA LYS A 77 15.81 1.87 -1.88
C LYS A 77 16.48 3.19 -2.25
N LYS A 78 16.56 3.52 -3.54
CA LYS A 78 17.31 4.69 -4.03
C LYS A 78 18.74 4.67 -3.47
N ALA A 79 19.14 5.66 -2.66
CA ALA A 79 20.45 5.74 -2.01
C ALA A 79 20.47 5.13 -0.59
N GLN A 80 19.34 4.60 -0.10
CA GLN A 80 19.26 4.01 1.23
C GLN A 80 19.60 2.52 1.19
N THR A 81 20.46 2.08 2.12
CA THR A 81 20.85 0.67 2.28
C THR A 81 20.63 0.24 3.72
N ILE A 82 19.91 -0.86 3.89
CA ILE A 82 19.44 -1.37 5.18
C ILE A 82 19.98 -2.79 5.34
N TRP A 83 20.68 -3.03 6.44
CA TRP A 83 21.25 -4.32 6.79
C TRP A 83 20.63 -4.83 8.09
N LEU A 84 20.05 -6.02 8.02
CA LEU A 84 19.33 -6.63 9.14
C LEU A 84 19.77 -8.08 9.29
N LYS A 85 20.06 -8.50 10.53
CA LYS A 85 20.40 -9.89 10.85
C LYS A 85 19.28 -10.52 11.67
N ILE A 86 18.86 -11.73 11.30
CA ILE A 86 17.80 -12.44 12.03
C ILE A 86 18.25 -12.73 13.47
N GLY A 87 17.38 -12.48 14.44
CA GLY A 87 17.66 -12.65 15.87
C GLY A 87 18.49 -11.54 16.50
N SER A 88 19.00 -10.57 15.72
CA SER A 88 19.75 -9.43 16.23
C SER A 88 18.81 -8.25 16.51
N LYS A 89 19.04 -7.56 17.64
CA LYS A 89 18.44 -6.24 17.90
C LYS A 89 19.19 -5.10 17.21
N THR A 90 20.38 -5.37 16.70
CA THR A 90 21.19 -4.39 16.00
C THR A 90 20.96 -4.48 14.49
N THR A 91 20.70 -3.34 13.87
CA THR A 91 20.49 -3.15 12.43
C THR A 91 21.39 -2.02 11.94
N LYS A 92 21.63 -1.91 10.63
CA LYS A 92 22.32 -0.76 10.05
C LYS A 92 21.47 -0.10 8.98
N VAL A 93 21.31 1.21 9.06
CA VAL A 93 20.63 2.03 8.03
C VAL A 93 21.64 3.06 7.54
N ASN A 94 21.97 3.02 6.25
CA ASN A 94 22.98 3.88 5.62
C ASN A 94 24.34 3.83 6.32
N GLY A 95 24.72 2.66 6.83
CA GLY A 95 25.96 2.44 7.58
C GLY A 95 25.90 2.81 9.06
N ALA A 96 24.91 3.60 9.50
CA ALA A 96 24.69 3.92 10.90
C ALA A 96 24.05 2.74 11.64
N VAL A 97 24.58 2.40 12.81
CA VAL A 97 24.05 1.34 13.66
C VAL A 97 22.82 1.87 14.41
N ASN A 98 21.71 1.14 14.33
CA ASN A 98 20.48 1.42 15.06
C ASN A 98 20.05 0.16 15.83
N GLU A 99 19.25 0.35 16.88
CA GLU A 99 18.64 -0.75 17.63
C GLU A 99 17.14 -0.84 17.37
N ILE A 100 16.64 -2.08 17.28
CA ILE A 100 15.22 -2.39 17.22
C ILE A 100 14.78 -3.06 18.53
N ASP A 101 13.56 -2.75 18.94
CA ASP A 101 12.98 -3.21 20.21
C ASP A 101 12.76 -4.73 20.23
N VAL A 102 12.20 -5.27 19.15
CA VAL A 102 12.01 -6.70 18.93
C VAL A 102 12.88 -7.14 17.74
N PRO A 103 13.74 -8.17 17.90
CA PRO A 103 14.60 -8.63 16.82
C PRO A 103 13.76 -9.17 15.66
N ALA A 104 14.31 -9.09 14.45
CA ALA A 104 13.69 -9.71 13.30
C ALA A 104 13.64 -11.24 13.47
N ALA A 105 12.49 -11.84 13.19
CA ALA A 105 12.24 -13.26 13.36
C ALA A 105 11.78 -13.92 12.05
N ILE A 106 12.01 -15.22 11.91
CA ILE A 106 11.44 -16.00 10.82
C ILE A 106 10.24 -16.77 11.37
N ILE A 107 9.06 -16.52 10.83
CA ILE A 107 7.80 -17.15 11.23
C ILE A 107 7.16 -17.73 9.97
N ASN A 108 6.88 -19.03 9.98
CA ASN A 108 6.32 -19.76 8.82
C ASN A 108 7.10 -19.51 7.51
N GLY A 109 8.44 -19.42 7.59
CA GLY A 109 9.30 -19.19 6.42
C GLY A 109 9.26 -17.75 5.87
N ARG A 110 8.73 -16.79 6.64
CA ARG A 110 8.71 -15.36 6.29
C ARG A 110 9.45 -14.55 7.35
N THR A 111 10.25 -13.60 6.90
CA THR A 111 10.90 -12.65 7.82
C THR A 111 9.88 -11.62 8.28
N MET A 112 9.73 -11.53 9.60
CA MET A 112 8.87 -10.58 10.28
C MET A 112 9.72 -9.53 10.99
N VAL A 113 9.32 -8.26 10.86
CA VAL A 113 10.03 -7.12 11.49
C VAL A 113 9.08 -6.17 12.19
N PRO A 114 9.54 -5.45 13.23
CA PRO A 114 8.72 -4.45 13.90
C PRO A 114 8.22 -3.39 12.93
N LEU A 115 6.94 -3.08 13.03
CA LEU A 115 6.30 -2.08 12.20
C LEU A 115 7.00 -0.70 12.25
N ARG A 116 7.47 -0.30 13.44
CA ARG A 116 8.21 0.95 13.65
C ARG A 116 9.49 1.02 12.81
N PHE A 117 10.24 -0.08 12.77
CA PHE A 117 11.50 -0.16 12.02
C PHE A 117 11.28 0.11 10.53
N VAL A 118 10.15 -0.33 9.95
CA VAL A 118 9.82 -0.05 8.55
C VAL A 118 9.77 1.46 8.28
N GLY A 119 9.09 2.21 9.16
CA GLY A 119 8.94 3.66 9.02
C GLY A 119 10.28 4.38 9.14
N GLU A 120 11.08 4.02 10.13
CA GLU A 120 12.41 4.60 10.38
C GLU A 120 13.40 4.29 9.25
N ALA A 121 13.43 3.03 8.78
CA ALA A 121 14.40 2.60 7.79
C ALA A 121 14.14 3.15 6.38
N LEU A 122 12.86 3.33 6.01
CA LEU A 122 12.45 3.74 4.66
C LEU A 122 11.91 5.17 4.58
N GLY A 123 11.93 5.90 5.70
CA GLY A 123 11.36 7.26 5.79
C GLY A 123 9.87 7.28 5.47
N ALA A 124 9.11 6.27 5.93
CA ALA A 124 7.68 6.18 5.73
C ALA A 124 6.92 6.57 7.01
N ASN A 125 5.77 7.22 6.86
CA ASN A 125 4.84 7.43 7.95
C ASN A 125 4.09 6.12 8.21
N VAL A 126 4.08 5.68 9.47
CA VAL A 126 3.47 4.41 9.85
C VAL A 126 2.51 4.64 11.00
N LYS A 127 1.26 4.22 10.82
CA LYS A 127 0.18 4.39 11.78
C LYS A 127 -0.51 3.06 12.08
N TRP A 128 -0.70 2.78 13.36
CA TRP A 128 -1.53 1.67 13.83
C TRP A 128 -2.92 2.19 14.19
N ILE A 129 -3.97 1.61 13.59
CA ILE A 129 -5.37 1.90 13.89
C ILE A 129 -5.92 0.71 14.67
N ALA A 130 -5.88 0.81 16.01
CA ALA A 130 -6.18 -0.30 16.91
C ALA A 130 -7.61 -0.84 16.74
N ASP A 131 -8.60 0.06 16.67
CA ASP A 131 -10.02 -0.30 16.60
C ASP A 131 -10.37 -1.17 15.39
N LYS A 132 -9.63 -0.99 14.30
CA LYS A 132 -9.82 -1.69 13.03
C LYS A 132 -8.75 -2.76 12.76
N ARG A 133 -7.73 -2.85 13.63
CA ARG A 133 -6.52 -3.67 13.43
C ARG A 133 -5.85 -3.42 12.06
N ILE A 134 -5.71 -2.14 11.71
CA ILE A 134 -5.12 -1.72 10.43
C ILE A 134 -3.74 -1.11 10.66
N VAL A 135 -2.76 -1.59 9.91
CA VAL A 135 -1.47 -0.95 9.69
C VAL A 135 -1.59 -0.07 8.46
N GLN A 136 -1.46 1.24 8.62
CA GLN A 136 -1.42 2.19 7.51
C GLN A 136 0.01 2.71 7.33
N ILE A 137 0.54 2.57 6.12
CA ILE A 137 1.87 3.05 5.74
C ILE A 137 1.70 4.05 4.60
N THR A 138 2.34 5.21 4.73
CA THR A 138 2.26 6.29 3.74
C THR A 138 3.65 6.85 3.50
N THR A 139 4.04 6.97 2.24
CA THR A 139 5.28 7.65 1.85
C THR A 139 4.95 9.04 1.32
N ASP A 140 5.76 10.04 1.63
CA ASP A 140 5.59 11.44 1.20
C ASP A 140 5.76 11.67 -0.33
N GLN A 141 5.65 10.61 -1.13
CA GLN A 141 5.79 10.61 -2.58
C GLN A 141 4.43 10.34 -3.22
N SER A 142 3.46 11.22 -2.97
CA SER A 142 2.26 11.43 -3.81
C SER A 142 1.43 12.57 -3.21
N GLN A 143 1.84 13.80 -3.47
CA GLN A 143 0.84 14.83 -3.68
C GLN A 143 -0.03 14.34 -4.87
N GLN A 144 -1.31 14.07 -4.61
CA GLN A 144 -2.40 14.22 -5.57
C GLN A 144 -2.29 13.39 -6.87
N GLU A 145 -2.69 12.13 -6.85
CA GLU A 145 -3.18 11.48 -8.08
C GLU A 145 -4.27 10.44 -7.78
N VAL A 146 -5.40 10.87 -7.23
CA VAL A 146 -6.78 10.34 -7.40
C VAL A 146 -7.69 11.09 -6.42
N LEU A 147 -8.66 11.93 -6.75
CA LEU A 147 -9.19 12.51 -7.98
C LEU A 147 -9.15 14.04 -7.80
N PRO A 148 -9.31 14.87 -8.84
CA PRO A 148 -9.83 16.21 -8.62
C PRO A 148 -11.16 16.04 -7.87
N GLN A 149 -11.18 16.33 -6.57
CA GLN A 149 -12.41 16.85 -5.98
C GLN A 149 -12.78 18.00 -6.89
N PHE A 150 -13.89 17.85 -7.60
CA PHE A 150 -14.59 18.93 -8.25
C PHE A 150 -14.59 20.08 -7.24
N LYS A 151 -13.65 21.00 -7.39
CA LYS A 151 -13.76 22.30 -6.76
C LYS A 151 -15.03 22.82 -7.41
N GLN A 152 -16.14 22.83 -6.65
CA GLN A 152 -17.41 23.34 -7.11
C GLN A 152 -17.08 24.59 -7.91
N LEU A 153 -17.44 24.58 -9.20
CA LEU A 153 -17.34 25.75 -10.05
C LEU A 153 -17.99 26.88 -9.23
N GLN A 154 -17.17 27.78 -8.70
CA GLN A 154 -17.67 28.98 -8.04
C GLN A 154 -18.49 29.68 -9.12
N SER A 155 -19.80 29.69 -8.92
CA SER A 155 -20.82 30.12 -9.88
C SER A 155 -20.81 31.62 -10.16
N ASP A 156 -19.83 32.34 -9.62
CA ASP A 156 -19.91 33.79 -9.43
C ASP A 156 -18.90 34.55 -10.32
N ASP A 157 -18.23 33.88 -11.25
CA ASP A 157 -17.47 34.58 -12.29
C ASP A 157 -18.44 35.39 -13.19
N PRO A 158 -18.19 36.69 -13.43
CA PRO A 158 -19.11 37.52 -14.19
C PRO A 158 -19.21 37.02 -15.64
N VAL A 159 -20.43 36.68 -16.05
CA VAL A 159 -20.76 36.30 -17.43
C VAL A 159 -20.59 37.51 -18.34
N VAL A 160 -19.44 37.63 -19.02
CA VAL A 160 -19.29 38.62 -20.10
C VAL A 160 -20.11 38.14 -21.30
N THR A 161 -21.28 38.74 -21.50
CA THR A 161 -22.16 38.49 -22.65
C THR A 161 -21.75 39.42 -23.80
N MET A 162 -21.05 38.91 -24.80
CA MET A 162 -20.87 39.65 -26.06
C MET A 162 -22.07 39.43 -26.98
N LYS A 163 -22.63 40.53 -27.51
CA LYS A 163 -23.57 40.48 -28.63
C LYS A 163 -22.76 40.60 -29.92
N THR A 164 -22.73 39.56 -30.74
CA THR A 164 -22.22 39.65 -32.11
C THR A 164 -23.38 39.90 -33.07
N THR A 165 -23.25 40.92 -33.93
CA THR A 165 -24.20 41.23 -35.00
C THR A 165 -23.53 40.99 -36.34
N LYS A 166 -23.83 39.85 -36.96
CA LYS A 166 -23.83 39.72 -38.43
C LYS A 166 -24.84 38.65 -38.81
N GLY A 167 -25.95 39.07 -39.42
CA GLY A 167 -26.97 38.15 -39.94
C GLY A 167 -27.89 37.53 -38.88
N GLY A 168 -28.63 38.36 -38.14
CA GLY A 168 -29.99 38.04 -37.67
C GLY A 168 -30.24 36.83 -36.76
N THR A 169 -29.24 36.17 -36.17
CA THR A 169 -29.48 35.09 -35.18
C THR A 169 -28.51 35.19 -34.01
N VAL A 170 -29.05 35.47 -32.81
CA VAL A 170 -28.28 35.50 -31.56
C VAL A 170 -28.09 34.07 -31.04
N ARG A 171 -26.86 33.57 -31.03
CA ARG A 171 -26.50 32.34 -30.32
C ARG A 171 -25.73 32.70 -29.05
N LYS A 172 -26.30 32.43 -27.87
CA LYS A 172 -25.58 32.55 -26.59
C LYS A 172 -24.49 31.48 -26.57
N MET A 173 -23.22 31.88 -26.70
CA MET A 173 -22.07 30.97 -26.57
C MET A 173 -21.34 31.28 -25.26
N ARG A 174 -21.19 30.28 -24.38
CA ARG A 174 -20.31 30.36 -23.20
C ARG A 174 -18.90 30.02 -23.65
N ILE A 175 -17.94 30.93 -23.45
CA ILE A 175 -16.52 30.68 -23.68
C ILE A 175 -15.83 30.76 -22.31
N TYR A 176 -15.11 29.70 -21.94
CA TYR A 176 -14.27 29.70 -20.73
C TYR A 176 -12.86 30.11 -21.13
N ASN A 177 -12.32 31.17 -20.54
CA ASN A 177 -10.90 31.50 -20.69
C ASN A 177 -10.07 30.47 -19.92
N ALA A 178 -9.56 29.45 -20.60
CA ALA A 178 -8.56 28.57 -20.03
C ALA A 178 -7.22 29.29 -19.95
N LYS A 179 -6.72 29.53 -18.73
CA LYS A 179 -5.33 29.99 -18.50
C LYS A 179 -4.37 28.89 -19.02
N PRO A 180 -3.37 29.20 -19.86
CA PRO A 180 -2.44 28.18 -20.34
C PRO A 180 -1.66 27.58 -19.18
N ILE A 181 -1.69 26.25 -19.07
CA ILE A 181 -1.07 25.47 -17.98
C ILE A 181 0.39 25.17 -18.34
N SER A 182 1.24 26.21 -18.34
CA SER A 182 2.72 26.18 -18.37
C SER A 182 3.47 25.43 -19.51
N PRO A 183 4.77 25.74 -19.73
CA PRO A 183 5.44 25.49 -21.01
C PRO A 183 6.32 24.22 -21.06
N THR A 184 6.53 23.77 -22.30
CA THR A 184 7.64 22.94 -22.80
C THR A 184 7.56 21.43 -22.60
N ILE A 185 6.88 20.76 -23.53
CA ILE A 185 7.19 19.38 -23.93
C ILE A 185 8.12 19.49 -25.15
N PRO A 186 9.34 18.91 -25.15
CA PRO A 186 10.18 18.92 -26.35
C PRO A 186 9.54 18.09 -27.48
N PRO A 187 9.65 18.52 -28.75
CA PRO A 187 8.98 17.86 -29.86
C PRO A 187 9.61 16.48 -30.12
N VAL A 188 8.79 15.44 -30.10
CA VAL A 188 9.14 14.15 -30.73
C VAL A 188 9.06 14.39 -32.24
N LEU A 189 10.19 14.32 -32.96
CA LEU A 189 10.21 14.32 -34.42
C LEU A 189 9.54 13.05 -34.93
N THR A 190 8.26 13.12 -35.28
CA THR A 190 7.62 12.14 -36.13
C THR A 190 7.70 12.63 -37.57
N THR A 191 8.61 12.04 -38.34
CA THR A 191 8.73 12.24 -39.79
C THR A 191 7.43 11.85 -40.49
N LEU A 192 6.72 12.83 -41.04
CA LEU A 192 5.55 12.62 -41.90
C LEU A 192 6.01 12.24 -43.32
N ARG A 193 5.79 10.98 -43.70
CA ARG A 193 5.89 10.49 -45.09
C ARG A 193 4.70 11.03 -45.88
N LYS A 194 4.96 11.92 -46.85
CA LYS A 194 3.93 12.45 -47.76
C LYS A 194 3.54 11.37 -48.78
N PHE A 195 2.32 10.88 -48.69
CA PHE A 195 1.65 10.09 -49.73
C PHE A 195 0.53 10.95 -50.31
N GLN A 196 0.50 11.08 -51.63
CA GLN A 196 -0.58 11.47 -52.58
C GLN A 196 0.12 12.12 -53.79
N GLY A 197 -0.08 11.71 -55.05
CA GLY A 197 -1.20 11.01 -55.65
C GLY A 197 -2.14 12.00 -56.32
N SER A 198 -1.77 12.52 -57.50
CA SER A 198 -2.56 12.60 -58.73
C SER A 198 -1.69 13.16 -59.85
#